data_AF-A0A7Y4XA05-F1
#
_entry.id   AF-A0A7Y4XA05-F1
#
_cell.length_a   1.000
_cell.length_b   1.000
_cell.length_c   1.000
_cell.angle_alpha   90.00
_cell.angle_beta   90.00
_cell.angle_gamma   90.00
#
_symmetry.space_group_name_H-M   'P 1'
#
loop_
_entity.id
_entity.type
_entity.pdbx_description
1 polymer ?
#
loop_
_entity_poly.entity_id
_entity_poly.type
_entity_poly.pdbx_seq_one_letter_code
_entity_poly.pdbx_strand_id
1 'polypeptide(L)'
;MKSIRINLLVLALLGFGASIAFAQAPAPAKEQAAIEKPKAPAQPIESLTAAEFSRLSRELSEEGGFFRSDNFTSNETAYLTIVDKLRELGASGGAYVGVGPEQNYTYISKIRPRIAFIMDIRRQAILQHLMYKAVFHQSKNRVDFLALLLSRPLAKEKPLTADSNVNDIVAYFSATPADAKAFTANLATIKKTIQEDFQYPLSADDLKGIDYVYGTFRDDGLQLSYRSGSNNPQGGFGGGGGNFGGGGFGFPVLKDLITATDLNGKLGNFLASNEDWEFVRNLHRKNMIVLVVGNFGGPKALAAIGEYLKKNNFTVTAYYTSNVEQYLFDNEGELFSAWANNVRKLPLTDKSLFIRSASGRFAHPARLPGHRAATLLQQMKVFLKDFDEGVYKSHFDLVTTHYIGTDKP
;
A
#
# COMPACT_ATOMS: atom_id res chain seq x y z
N MET A 1 30.30 37.95 -56.21
CA MET A 1 31.08 39.12 -56.67
C MET A 1 30.29 40.38 -56.35
N LYS A 2 30.90 41.31 -55.58
CA LYS A 2 30.60 42.75 -55.41
C LYS A 2 29.17 43.15 -54.99
N SER A 3 28.85 43.56 -53.76
CA SER A 3 29.30 44.72 -52.94
C SER A 3 28.60 46.06 -53.27
N ILE A 4 28.14 46.73 -52.20
CA ILE A 4 28.06 48.22 -51.99
C ILE A 4 26.88 48.92 -52.68
N ARG A 5 26.21 49.96 -52.17
CA ARG A 5 25.88 50.63 -50.88
C ARG A 5 24.90 51.75 -51.28
N ILE A 6 23.97 52.09 -50.39
CA ILE A 6 23.43 53.44 -50.04
C ILE A 6 23.01 54.37 -51.20
N ASN A 7 21.75 54.83 -51.18
CA ASN A 7 21.49 56.27 -51.27
C ASN A 7 20.16 56.71 -50.66
N LEU A 8 20.28 57.83 -49.96
CA LEU A 8 19.30 58.64 -49.26
C LEU A 8 18.48 59.43 -50.29
N LEU A 9 17.17 59.63 -50.07
CA LEU A 9 16.48 60.79 -50.65
C LEU A 9 15.47 61.37 -49.66
N VAL A 10 15.68 62.63 -49.33
CA VAL A 10 14.78 63.52 -48.59
C VAL A 10 13.91 64.22 -49.63
N LEU A 11 12.60 64.33 -49.41
CA LEU A 11 11.82 65.47 -49.92
C LEU A 11 10.64 65.77 -48.99
N ALA A 12 10.63 67.01 -48.52
CA ALA A 12 9.50 67.73 -47.94
C ALA A 12 8.56 68.21 -49.10
N LEU A 13 7.33 68.70 -49.00
CA LEU A 13 6.53 69.41 -47.99
C LEU A 13 5.12 69.63 -48.61
N LEU A 14 4.11 69.91 -47.77
CA LEU A 14 2.83 70.63 -48.06
C LEU A 14 1.77 69.86 -48.87
N GLY A 15 0.49 69.80 -48.51
CA GLY A 15 -0.31 70.54 -47.54
C GLY A 15 -1.72 70.73 -48.14
N PHE A 16 -2.76 70.49 -47.32
CA PHE A 16 -4.21 70.80 -47.43
C PHE A 16 -4.96 69.56 -46.90
N GLY A 17 -5.61 69.54 -45.75
CA GLY A 17 -6.28 70.63 -45.04
C GLY A 17 -7.79 70.38 -45.07
N ALA A 18 -8.26 69.38 -44.31
CA ALA A 18 -9.68 69.21 -44.00
C ALA A 18 -9.81 68.80 -42.52
N SER A 19 -10.32 69.73 -41.72
CA SER A 19 -10.50 69.62 -40.28
C SER A 19 -11.61 68.62 -39.95
N ILE A 20 -11.29 67.56 -39.22
CA ILE A 20 -12.26 66.71 -38.53
C ILE A 20 -11.97 66.83 -37.04
N ALA A 21 -12.98 67.21 -36.28
CA ALA A 21 -12.93 67.34 -34.84
C ALA A 21 -12.59 65.98 -34.19
N PHE A 22 -11.46 65.90 -33.51
CA PHE A 22 -11.15 64.77 -32.63
C PHE A 22 -11.63 65.08 -31.21
N ALA A 23 -12.62 64.32 -30.76
CA ALA A 23 -12.94 64.18 -29.35
C ALA A 23 -11.70 63.66 -28.61
N GLN A 24 -11.33 64.31 -27.51
CA GLN A 24 -10.24 63.86 -26.63
C GLN A 24 -10.65 62.51 -26.01
N ALA A 25 -9.94 61.44 -26.40
CA ALA A 25 -10.05 60.16 -25.73
C ALA A 25 -9.48 60.27 -24.30
N PRO A 26 -10.17 59.73 -23.28
CA PRO A 26 -9.65 59.71 -21.92
C PRO A 26 -8.40 58.81 -21.84
N ALA A 27 -7.41 59.25 -21.06
CA ALA A 27 -6.17 58.50 -20.85
C ALA A 27 -6.46 57.12 -20.25
N PRO A 28 -5.75 56.05 -20.67
CA PRO A 28 -5.97 54.72 -20.12
C PRO A 28 -5.56 54.68 -18.65
N ALA A 29 -6.50 54.29 -17.79
CA ALA A 29 -6.24 54.03 -16.38
C ALA A 29 -5.20 52.90 -16.25
N LYS A 30 -4.13 53.14 -15.47
CA LYS A 30 -3.18 52.09 -15.11
C LYS A 30 -3.89 51.06 -14.24
N GLU A 31 -4.18 49.91 -14.83
CA GLU A 31 -4.65 48.73 -14.11
C GLU A 31 -3.52 48.24 -13.19
N GLN A 32 -3.61 48.57 -11.91
CA GLN A 32 -2.76 47.97 -10.89
C GLN A 32 -3.17 46.50 -10.77
N ALA A 33 -2.38 45.62 -11.39
CA ALA A 33 -2.51 44.19 -11.20
C ALA A 33 -2.53 43.88 -9.70
N ALA A 34 -3.67 43.41 -9.21
CA ALA A 34 -3.80 42.93 -7.85
C ALA A 34 -2.81 41.78 -7.66
N ILE A 35 -1.81 42.00 -6.82
CA ILE A 35 -0.89 40.95 -6.39
C ILE A 35 -1.75 39.96 -5.59
N GLU A 36 -2.10 38.82 -6.20
CA GLU A 36 -2.73 37.71 -5.48
C GLU A 36 -1.83 37.33 -4.30
N LYS A 37 -2.32 37.54 -3.08
CA LYS A 37 -1.64 37.04 -1.88
C LYS A 37 -1.48 35.52 -2.01
N PRO A 38 -0.30 34.95 -1.73
CA PRO A 38 -0.12 33.50 -1.73
C PRO A 38 -1.19 32.86 -0.84
N LYS A 39 -1.98 31.95 -1.42
CA LYS A 39 -2.96 31.15 -0.68
C LYS A 39 -2.19 30.45 0.45
N ALA A 40 -2.60 30.69 1.71
CA ALA A 40 -2.03 30.01 2.86
C ALA A 40 -2.00 28.50 2.58
N PRO A 41 -0.91 27.78 2.93
CA PRO A 41 -0.82 26.36 2.66
C PRO A 41 -2.04 25.66 3.27
N ALA A 42 -2.74 24.88 2.44
CA ALA A 42 -3.91 24.13 2.88
C ALA A 42 -3.50 23.26 4.08
N GLN A 43 -4.32 23.25 5.12
CA GLN A 43 -4.09 22.42 6.30
C GLN A 43 -3.89 20.95 5.87
N PRO A 44 -2.92 20.22 6.45
CA PRO A 44 -2.69 18.84 6.06
C PRO A 44 -3.94 17.99 6.31
N ILE A 45 -4.29 17.12 5.37
CA ILE A 45 -5.41 16.18 5.56
C ILE A 45 -5.07 15.23 6.72
N GLU A 46 -5.91 15.22 7.76
CA GLU A 46 -5.74 14.34 8.93
C GLU A 46 -6.74 13.19 8.98
N SER A 47 -7.86 13.30 8.25
CA SER A 47 -8.88 12.27 8.12
C SER A 47 -9.72 12.49 6.86
N LEU A 48 -10.35 11.42 6.36
CA LEU A 48 -11.39 11.47 5.34
C LEU A 48 -12.74 11.10 5.96
N THR A 49 -13.83 11.69 5.46
CA THR A 49 -15.17 11.18 5.73
C THR A 49 -15.37 9.80 5.08
N ALA A 50 -16.39 9.06 5.53
CA ALA A 50 -16.74 7.76 4.92
C ALA A 50 -17.02 7.89 3.42
N ALA A 51 -17.79 8.91 3.02
CA ALA A 51 -18.10 9.22 1.62
C ALA A 51 -16.83 9.52 0.80
N GLU A 52 -15.90 10.31 1.34
CA GLU A 52 -14.64 10.64 0.67
C GLU A 52 -13.75 9.41 0.50
N PHE A 53 -13.60 8.58 1.54
CA PHE A 53 -12.86 7.32 1.45
C PHE A 53 -13.46 6.39 0.40
N SER A 54 -14.77 6.19 0.47
CA SER A 54 -15.52 5.33 -0.43
C SER A 54 -15.36 5.78 -1.89
N ARG A 55 -15.52 7.08 -2.14
CA ARG A 55 -15.32 7.69 -3.46
C ARG A 55 -13.87 7.57 -3.92
N LEU A 56 -12.91 7.96 -3.09
CA LEU A 56 -11.49 7.96 -3.43
C LEU A 56 -11.01 6.55 -3.79
N SER A 57 -11.38 5.54 -3.01
CA SER A 57 -11.07 4.13 -3.29
C SER A 57 -11.54 3.72 -4.70
N ARG A 58 -12.77 4.10 -5.10
CA ARG A 58 -13.29 3.81 -6.44
C ARG A 58 -12.65 4.64 -7.54
N GLU A 59 -12.45 5.93 -7.32
CA GLU A 59 -11.87 6.85 -8.31
C GLU A 59 -10.42 6.50 -8.64
N LEU A 60 -9.64 6.07 -7.64
CA LEU A 60 -8.27 5.62 -7.85
C LEU A 60 -8.19 4.23 -8.49
N SER A 61 -9.19 3.38 -8.25
CA SER A 61 -9.20 2.02 -8.78
C SER A 61 -9.32 1.97 -10.30
N GLU A 62 -8.77 0.91 -10.89
CA GLU A 62 -8.95 0.52 -12.28
C GLU A 62 -9.54 -0.90 -12.38
N GLU A 63 -9.66 -1.43 -13.59
CA GLU A 63 -10.14 -2.81 -13.77
C GLU A 63 -9.20 -3.79 -13.06
N GLY A 64 -9.81 -4.72 -12.32
CA GLY A 64 -9.07 -5.76 -11.64
C GLY A 64 -8.50 -6.79 -12.61
N GLY A 65 -7.44 -7.46 -12.19
CA GLY A 65 -6.89 -8.62 -12.88
C GLY A 65 -7.06 -9.90 -12.08
N PHE A 66 -6.45 -10.96 -12.59
CA PHE A 66 -6.54 -12.29 -12.02
C PHE A 66 -5.23 -12.68 -11.35
N PHE A 67 -5.32 -13.37 -10.21
CA PHE A 67 -4.19 -14.05 -9.59
C PHE A 67 -4.67 -15.40 -9.05
N ARG A 68 -3.95 -16.45 -9.41
CA ARG A 68 -4.40 -17.85 -9.29
C ARG A 68 -4.47 -18.44 -7.87
N SER A 69 -4.17 -17.66 -6.83
CA SER A 69 -3.93 -18.17 -5.47
C SER A 69 -4.75 -17.43 -4.43
N ASP A 70 -5.24 -18.18 -3.45
CA ASP A 70 -5.82 -17.61 -2.24
C ASP A 70 -4.67 -17.12 -1.36
N ASN A 71 -4.36 -15.84 -1.54
CA ASN A 71 -3.31 -15.14 -0.82
C ASN A 71 -3.96 -14.20 0.20
N PHE A 72 -4.51 -14.80 1.26
CA PHE A 72 -5.17 -14.13 2.39
C PHE A 72 -4.25 -13.88 3.58
N THR A 73 -3.05 -14.45 3.58
CA THR A 73 -2.00 -14.14 4.55
C THR A 73 -0.65 -14.18 3.86
N SER A 74 0.31 -13.41 4.36
CA SER A 74 1.67 -13.41 3.81
C SER A 74 2.31 -14.79 3.93
N ASN A 75 3.25 -15.09 3.06
CA ASN A 75 4.13 -16.25 3.19
C ASN A 75 5.60 -15.88 3.39
N GLU A 76 5.86 -14.61 3.72
CA GLU A 76 7.19 -14.04 3.85
C GLU A 76 7.73 -14.19 5.27
N THR A 77 8.51 -15.23 5.51
CA THR A 77 9.10 -15.45 6.85
C THR A 77 10.12 -14.37 7.25
N ALA A 78 10.70 -13.64 6.28
CA ALA A 78 11.73 -12.62 6.51
C ALA A 78 11.19 -11.19 6.68
N TYR A 79 9.86 -11.00 6.70
CA TYR A 79 9.26 -9.67 6.58
C TYR A 79 9.65 -8.67 7.70
N LEU A 80 10.02 -9.16 8.89
CA LEU A 80 10.49 -8.31 10.00
C LEU A 80 11.98 -7.96 9.94
N THR A 81 12.76 -8.66 9.12
CA THR A 81 14.23 -8.56 9.16
C THR A 81 14.74 -7.15 8.82
N ILE A 82 13.98 -6.40 8.02
CA ILE A 82 14.33 -5.03 7.60
C ILE A 82 13.81 -3.93 8.54
N VAL A 83 13.03 -4.25 9.59
CA VAL A 83 12.33 -3.24 10.41
C VAL A 83 13.32 -2.31 11.11
N ASP A 84 14.43 -2.83 11.62
CA ASP A 84 15.48 -2.02 12.23
C ASP A 84 16.18 -1.13 11.20
N LYS A 85 16.47 -1.67 10.01
CA LYS A 85 17.07 -0.90 8.92
C LYS A 85 16.16 0.22 8.42
N LEU A 86 14.84 0.01 8.36
CA LEU A 86 13.87 1.07 8.06
C LEU A 86 13.96 2.22 9.07
N ARG A 87 14.09 1.90 10.38
CA ARG A 87 14.25 2.90 11.44
C ARG A 87 15.56 3.66 11.29
N GLU A 88 16.67 2.96 11.03
CA GLU A 88 17.99 3.57 10.81
C GLU A 88 18.01 4.52 9.61
N LEU A 89 17.31 4.16 8.53
CA LEU A 89 17.17 4.99 7.34
C LEU A 89 16.15 6.14 7.53
N GLY A 90 15.52 6.24 8.70
CA GLY A 90 14.55 7.28 9.04
C GLY A 90 13.24 7.17 8.26
N ALA A 91 12.82 5.95 7.90
CA ALA A 91 11.55 5.70 7.24
C ALA A 91 10.38 5.89 8.22
N SER A 92 9.92 7.14 8.35
CA SER A 92 8.82 7.52 9.23
C SER A 92 7.92 8.57 8.60
N GLY A 93 6.61 8.47 8.84
CA GLY A 93 5.62 9.44 8.36
C GLY A 93 5.32 9.33 6.86
N GLY A 94 4.97 10.45 6.24
CA GLY A 94 4.64 10.53 4.81
C GLY A 94 3.48 9.59 4.40
N ALA A 95 3.58 9.04 3.20
CA ALA A 95 2.66 8.07 2.65
C ALA A 95 3.29 6.67 2.54
N TYR A 96 2.47 5.66 2.78
CA TYR A 96 2.81 4.25 2.53
C TYR A 96 2.01 3.73 1.34
N VAL A 97 2.63 2.95 0.46
CA VAL A 97 1.96 2.18 -0.59
C VAL A 97 2.32 0.71 -0.40
N GLY A 98 1.38 -0.23 -0.61
CA GLY A 98 1.72 -1.63 -0.52
C GLY A 98 0.73 -2.58 -1.17
N VAL A 99 1.19 -3.79 -1.50
CA VAL A 99 0.39 -4.88 -2.09
C VAL A 99 0.22 -6.04 -1.12
N GLY A 100 -0.72 -6.95 -1.38
CA GLY A 100 -0.91 -8.13 -0.55
C GLY A 100 -1.59 -7.81 0.79
N PRO A 101 -1.68 -8.79 1.71
CA PRO A 101 -2.65 -8.70 2.80
C PRO A 101 -2.08 -8.00 4.05
N GLU A 102 -2.16 -8.64 5.23
CA GLU A 102 -2.00 -8.00 6.54
C GLU A 102 -0.57 -7.59 6.92
N GLN A 103 0.47 -8.07 6.24
CA GLN A 103 1.83 -7.61 6.49
C GLN A 103 1.98 -6.10 6.27
N ASN A 104 1.12 -5.50 5.42
CA ASN A 104 0.98 -4.06 5.28
C ASN A 104 0.71 -3.37 6.61
N TYR A 105 -0.16 -3.93 7.47
CA TYR A 105 -0.46 -3.33 8.76
C TYR A 105 0.73 -3.35 9.70
N THR A 106 1.61 -4.36 9.60
CA THR A 106 2.87 -4.36 10.34
C THR A 106 3.77 -3.23 9.85
N TYR A 107 4.03 -3.10 8.55
CA TYR A 107 4.85 -2.00 8.04
C TYR A 107 4.24 -0.62 8.35
N ILE A 108 2.92 -0.46 8.22
CA ILE A 108 2.20 0.76 8.62
C ILE A 108 2.43 1.06 10.11
N SER A 109 2.36 0.05 10.99
CA SER A 109 2.62 0.26 12.41
C SER A 109 4.07 0.69 12.71
N LYS A 110 5.06 0.23 11.94
CA LYS A 110 6.48 0.56 12.17
C LYS A 110 6.92 1.86 11.51
N ILE A 111 6.39 2.16 10.33
CA ILE A 111 6.69 3.37 9.55
C ILE A 111 5.85 4.56 10.03
N ARG A 112 4.70 4.30 10.68
CA ARG A 112 3.79 5.32 11.18
C ARG A 112 3.40 6.37 10.11
N PRO A 113 2.94 5.96 8.91
CA PRO A 113 2.60 6.91 7.86
C PRO A 113 1.37 7.75 8.22
N ARG A 114 1.25 8.93 7.62
CA ARG A 114 0.05 9.77 7.76
C ARG A 114 -1.11 9.30 6.89
N ILE A 115 -0.81 8.62 5.78
CA ILE A 115 -1.78 8.01 4.87
C ILE A 115 -1.19 6.73 4.27
N ALA A 116 -2.01 5.72 4.05
CA ALA A 116 -1.61 4.48 3.40
C ALA A 116 -2.52 4.14 2.22
N PHE A 117 -1.95 3.55 1.18
CA PHE A 117 -2.65 3.00 0.02
C PHE A 117 -2.31 1.52 -0.07
N ILE A 118 -3.32 0.65 0.06
CA ILE A 118 -3.16 -0.77 -0.20
C ILE A 118 -3.73 -1.04 -1.58
N MET A 119 -2.83 -1.32 -2.53
CA MET A 119 -3.12 -1.52 -3.94
C MET A 119 -2.84 -2.96 -4.34
N ASP A 120 -3.86 -3.65 -4.85
CA ASP A 120 -3.74 -5.05 -5.30
C ASP A 120 -4.52 -5.23 -6.60
N ILE A 121 -4.01 -6.09 -7.47
CA ILE A 121 -4.65 -6.38 -8.76
C ILE A 121 -6.00 -7.09 -8.58
N ARG A 122 -6.19 -7.80 -7.46
CA ARG A 122 -7.39 -8.57 -7.15
C ARG A 122 -8.43 -7.70 -6.44
N ARG A 123 -9.66 -7.68 -6.96
CA ARG A 123 -10.83 -7.16 -6.23
C ARG A 123 -11.01 -7.87 -4.87
N GLN A 124 -10.73 -9.18 -4.82
CA GLN A 124 -10.82 -9.99 -3.60
C GLN A 124 -9.93 -9.47 -2.47
N ALA A 125 -8.73 -8.97 -2.77
CA ALA A 125 -7.85 -8.38 -1.75
C ALA A 125 -8.45 -7.10 -1.16
N ILE A 126 -9.12 -6.28 -1.98
CA ILE A 126 -9.83 -5.09 -1.51
C ILE A 126 -10.99 -5.47 -0.58
N LEU A 127 -11.74 -6.53 -0.91
CA LEU A 127 -12.79 -7.06 -0.04
C LEU A 127 -12.22 -7.57 1.30
N GLN A 128 -11.07 -8.25 1.27
CA GLN A 128 -10.36 -8.67 2.47
C GLN A 128 -9.97 -7.46 3.35
N HIS A 129 -9.42 -6.40 2.76
CA HIS A 129 -9.05 -5.22 3.52
C HIS A 129 -10.26 -4.39 4.01
N LEU A 130 -11.38 -4.38 3.29
CA LEU A 130 -12.65 -3.83 3.77
C LEU A 130 -13.18 -4.62 4.99
N MET A 131 -13.08 -5.95 4.94
CA MET A 131 -13.40 -6.82 6.08
C MET A 131 -12.48 -6.53 7.27
N TYR A 132 -11.15 -6.47 7.08
CA TYR A 132 -10.24 -6.04 8.15
C TYR A 132 -10.58 -4.66 8.72
N LYS A 133 -10.88 -3.67 7.87
CA LYS A 133 -11.29 -2.33 8.29
C LYS A 133 -12.54 -2.39 9.18
N ALA A 134 -13.53 -3.21 8.82
CA ALA A 134 -14.74 -3.43 9.64
C ALA A 134 -14.40 -4.10 10.97
N VAL A 135 -13.53 -5.12 10.98
CA VAL A 135 -13.04 -5.77 12.20
C VAL A 135 -12.35 -4.75 13.12
N PHE A 136 -11.43 -3.93 12.61
CA PHE A 136 -10.78 -2.86 13.37
C PHE A 136 -11.77 -1.83 13.93
N HIS A 137 -12.78 -1.48 13.12
CA HIS A 137 -13.81 -0.52 13.52
C HIS A 137 -14.64 -1.02 14.71
N GLN A 138 -15.01 -2.30 14.68
CA GLN A 138 -15.86 -2.95 15.69
C GLN A 138 -15.09 -3.39 16.96
N SER A 139 -13.79 -3.63 16.84
CA SER A 139 -12.98 -4.15 17.95
C SER A 139 -12.54 -3.05 18.90
N LYS A 140 -12.54 -3.28 20.23
CA LYS A 140 -12.09 -2.28 21.22
C LYS A 140 -10.58 -2.35 21.48
N ASN A 141 -10.01 -3.54 21.36
CA ASN A 141 -8.59 -3.84 21.53
C ASN A 141 -8.15 -5.00 20.60
N ARG A 142 -6.85 -5.33 20.60
CA ARG A 142 -6.28 -6.43 19.81
C ARG A 142 -6.80 -7.84 20.16
N VAL A 143 -7.35 -8.06 21.35
CA VAL A 143 -7.97 -9.33 21.74
C VAL A 143 -9.34 -9.45 21.10
N ASP A 144 -10.18 -8.40 21.21
CA ASP A 144 -11.49 -8.34 20.54
C ASP A 144 -11.34 -8.45 19.02
N PHE A 145 -10.25 -7.88 18.47
CA PHE A 145 -9.90 -8.00 17.06
C PHE A 145 -9.76 -9.45 16.61
N LEU A 146 -8.98 -10.26 17.32
CA LEU A 146 -8.83 -11.67 16.98
C LEU A 146 -10.10 -12.49 17.28
N ALA A 147 -10.84 -12.14 18.34
CA ALA A 147 -12.11 -12.79 18.63
C ALA A 147 -13.12 -12.59 17.49
N LEU A 148 -13.22 -11.37 16.97
CA LEU A 148 -14.09 -11.03 15.85
C LEU A 148 -13.56 -11.63 14.55
N LEU A 149 -12.30 -11.38 14.18
CA LEU A 149 -11.69 -11.86 12.93
C LEU A 149 -11.86 -13.37 12.73
N LEU A 150 -11.69 -14.15 13.79
CA LEU A 150 -11.71 -15.60 13.74
C LEU A 150 -13.08 -16.20 14.12
N SER A 151 -14.06 -15.36 14.48
CA SER A 151 -15.35 -15.77 15.07
C SER A 151 -15.19 -16.73 16.27
N ARG A 152 -14.22 -16.45 17.13
CA ARG A 152 -13.87 -17.23 18.33
C ARG A 152 -14.16 -16.36 19.56
N PRO A 153 -15.34 -16.44 20.18
CA PRO A 153 -15.72 -15.54 21.26
C PRO A 153 -14.84 -15.71 22.50
N LEU A 154 -14.66 -14.63 23.26
CA LEU A 154 -13.99 -14.67 24.56
C LEU A 154 -14.87 -15.35 25.60
N ALA A 155 -14.30 -16.27 26.37
CA ALA A 155 -14.94 -16.83 27.55
C ALA A 155 -15.13 -15.74 28.62
N LYS A 156 -16.27 -15.74 29.30
CA LYS A 156 -16.63 -14.72 30.31
C LYS A 156 -15.62 -14.61 31.46
N GLU A 157 -14.86 -15.67 31.74
CA GLU A 157 -14.00 -15.78 32.93
C GLU A 157 -12.51 -15.62 32.63
N LYS A 158 -12.10 -15.28 31.40
CA LYS A 158 -10.67 -15.21 31.03
C LYS A 158 -10.10 -13.78 31.06
N PRO A 159 -8.89 -13.59 31.61
CA PRO A 159 -8.31 -12.27 31.91
C PRO A 159 -7.51 -11.67 30.75
N LEU A 160 -7.69 -12.10 29.49
CA LEU A 160 -6.93 -11.51 28.39
C LEU A 160 -7.32 -10.04 28.21
N THR A 161 -6.33 -9.17 28.28
CA THR A 161 -6.50 -7.72 28.11
C THR A 161 -5.70 -7.25 26.90
N ALA A 162 -5.87 -5.97 26.57
CA ALA A 162 -5.06 -5.30 25.56
C ALA A 162 -3.54 -5.40 25.84
N ASP A 163 -3.12 -5.63 27.09
CA ASP A 163 -1.71 -5.66 27.50
C ASP A 163 -1.13 -7.09 27.60
N SER A 164 -1.95 -8.12 27.44
CA SER A 164 -1.49 -9.52 27.45
C SER A 164 -0.42 -9.78 26.40
N ASN A 165 0.51 -10.69 26.66
CA ASN A 165 1.53 -11.07 25.68
C ASN A 165 0.84 -11.66 24.43
N VAL A 166 1.30 -11.27 23.23
CA VAL A 166 0.69 -11.74 21.98
C VAL A 166 0.73 -13.26 21.84
N ASN A 167 1.74 -13.92 22.40
CA ASN A 167 1.83 -15.38 22.41
C ASN A 167 0.71 -16.01 23.23
N ASP A 168 0.32 -15.41 24.37
CA ASP A 168 -0.80 -15.89 25.19
C ASP A 168 -2.15 -15.70 24.47
N ILE A 169 -2.31 -14.56 23.79
CA ILE A 169 -3.50 -14.27 22.97
C ILE A 169 -3.61 -15.30 21.83
N VAL A 170 -2.52 -15.55 21.11
CA VAL A 170 -2.46 -16.53 20.01
C VAL A 170 -2.71 -17.94 20.53
N ALA A 171 -2.12 -18.34 21.66
CA ALA A 171 -2.34 -19.64 22.28
C ALA A 171 -3.82 -19.85 22.65
N TYR A 172 -4.46 -18.82 23.21
CA TYR A 172 -5.89 -18.86 23.52
C TYR A 172 -6.75 -19.09 22.28
N PHE A 173 -6.58 -18.29 21.22
CA PHE A 173 -7.40 -18.43 20.03
C PHE A 173 -7.08 -19.68 19.21
N SER A 174 -5.86 -20.22 19.33
CA SER A 174 -5.50 -21.51 18.74
C SER A 174 -6.29 -22.65 19.38
N ALA A 175 -6.50 -22.60 20.70
CA ALA A 175 -7.25 -23.62 21.45
C ALA A 175 -8.78 -23.41 21.45
N THR A 176 -9.27 -22.23 21.05
CA THR A 176 -10.69 -21.89 21.11
C THR A 176 -11.36 -22.19 19.76
N PRO A 177 -12.40 -23.05 19.68
CA PRO A 177 -13.08 -23.32 18.41
C PRO A 177 -13.88 -22.10 17.92
N ALA A 178 -14.07 -22.00 16.61
CA ALA A 178 -14.97 -20.99 16.04
C ALA A 178 -16.43 -21.29 16.42
N ASP A 179 -17.20 -20.24 16.68
CA ASP A 179 -18.63 -20.33 17.04
C ASP A 179 -19.51 -19.94 15.84
N ALA A 180 -20.46 -20.80 15.48
CA ALA A 180 -21.31 -20.60 14.31
C ALA A 180 -22.31 -19.44 14.45
N LYS A 181 -22.78 -19.16 15.68
CA LYS A 181 -23.69 -18.05 15.96
C LYS A 181 -22.93 -16.72 15.91
N ALA A 182 -21.75 -16.67 16.51
CA ALA A 182 -20.83 -15.55 16.44
C ALA A 182 -20.44 -15.26 14.99
N PHE A 183 -20.11 -16.28 14.20
CA PHE A 183 -19.80 -16.10 12.78
C PHE A 183 -20.95 -15.43 12.01
N THR A 184 -22.17 -15.97 12.13
CA THR A 184 -23.34 -15.41 11.45
C THR A 184 -23.59 -13.95 11.85
N ALA A 185 -23.51 -13.63 13.14
CA ALA A 185 -23.71 -12.28 13.67
C ALA A 185 -22.60 -11.32 13.23
N ASN A 186 -21.33 -11.75 13.31
CA ASN A 186 -20.19 -10.93 12.93
C ASN A 186 -20.17 -10.65 11.42
N LEU A 187 -20.48 -11.65 10.58
CA LEU A 187 -20.52 -11.48 9.13
C LEU A 187 -21.60 -10.48 8.70
N ALA A 188 -22.79 -10.57 9.30
CA ALA A 188 -23.85 -9.58 9.08
C ALA A 188 -23.40 -8.17 9.51
N THR A 189 -22.73 -8.06 10.66
CA THR A 189 -22.17 -6.79 11.17
C THR A 189 -21.10 -6.23 10.24
N ILE A 190 -20.18 -7.06 9.75
CA ILE A 190 -19.11 -6.65 8.82
C ILE A 190 -19.71 -6.08 7.54
N LYS A 191 -20.66 -6.80 6.91
CA LYS A 191 -21.33 -6.34 5.69
C LYS A 191 -22.07 -5.02 5.91
N LYS A 192 -22.83 -4.93 7.00
CA LYS A 192 -23.55 -3.71 7.39
C LYS A 192 -22.59 -2.53 7.58
N THR A 193 -21.51 -2.69 8.34
CA THR A 193 -20.52 -1.63 8.56
C THR A 193 -19.85 -1.17 7.26
N ILE A 194 -19.55 -2.08 6.33
CA ILE A 194 -18.97 -1.70 5.04
C ILE A 194 -19.97 -0.86 4.22
N GLN A 195 -21.24 -1.26 4.18
CA GLN A 195 -22.26 -0.58 3.37
C GLN A 195 -22.75 0.74 4.00
N GLU A 196 -22.95 0.77 5.31
CA GLU A 196 -23.56 1.91 6.02
C GLU A 196 -22.49 2.84 6.60
N ASP A 197 -21.62 2.35 7.47
CA ASP A 197 -20.65 3.17 8.19
C ASP A 197 -19.53 3.68 7.27
N PHE A 198 -19.05 2.83 6.36
CA PHE A 198 -18.02 3.21 5.37
C PHE A 198 -18.63 3.73 4.07
N GLN A 199 -19.96 3.65 3.92
CA GLN A 199 -20.69 4.06 2.72
C GLN A 199 -20.10 3.45 1.44
N TYR A 200 -19.59 2.23 1.54
CA TYR A 200 -18.91 1.56 0.44
C TYR A 200 -19.89 0.66 -0.31
N PRO A 201 -20.17 0.92 -1.60
CA PRO A 201 -21.10 0.11 -2.37
C PRO A 201 -20.50 -1.28 -2.63
N LEU A 202 -21.30 -2.32 -2.36
CA LEU A 202 -20.95 -3.71 -2.62
C LEU A 202 -21.92 -4.29 -3.65
N SER A 203 -21.37 -4.92 -4.68
CA SER A 203 -22.17 -5.75 -5.59
C SER A 203 -22.56 -7.08 -4.94
N ALA A 204 -23.45 -7.84 -5.60
CA ALA A 204 -23.77 -9.19 -5.15
C ALA A 204 -22.54 -10.12 -5.12
N ASP A 205 -21.60 -9.95 -6.05
CA ASP A 205 -20.37 -10.74 -6.09
C ASP A 205 -19.35 -10.27 -5.03
N ASP A 206 -19.33 -8.97 -4.71
CA ASP A 206 -18.55 -8.48 -3.57
C ASP A 206 -19.06 -9.09 -2.25
N LEU A 207 -20.37 -9.21 -2.07
CA LEU A 207 -20.96 -9.84 -0.88
C LEU A 207 -20.59 -11.32 -0.76
N LYS A 208 -20.63 -12.07 -1.86
CA LYS A 208 -20.15 -13.48 -1.90
C LYS A 208 -18.64 -13.57 -1.64
N GLY A 209 -17.87 -12.62 -2.16
CA GLY A 209 -16.44 -12.53 -1.92
C GLY A 209 -16.13 -12.31 -0.43
N ILE A 210 -16.86 -11.43 0.24
CA ILE A 210 -16.74 -11.22 1.70
C ILE A 210 -17.10 -12.50 2.46
N ASP A 211 -18.19 -13.20 2.08
CA ASP A 211 -18.58 -14.48 2.69
C ASP A 211 -17.48 -15.52 2.58
N TYR A 212 -16.87 -15.64 1.40
CA TYR A 212 -15.80 -16.58 1.14
C TYR A 212 -14.53 -16.25 1.95
N VAL A 213 -14.07 -15.00 1.89
CA VAL A 213 -12.85 -14.60 2.61
C VAL A 213 -13.06 -14.75 4.12
N TYR A 214 -14.14 -14.21 4.68
CA TYR A 214 -14.39 -14.27 6.12
C TYR A 214 -14.67 -15.71 6.61
N GLY A 215 -15.36 -16.52 5.80
CA GLY A 215 -15.52 -17.95 6.05
C GLY A 215 -14.17 -18.67 6.15
N THR A 216 -13.22 -18.33 5.28
CA THR A 216 -11.86 -18.90 5.33
C THR A 216 -11.13 -18.53 6.64
N PHE A 217 -11.26 -17.29 7.11
CA PHE A 217 -10.70 -16.88 8.42
C PHE A 217 -11.35 -17.61 9.61
N ARG A 218 -12.65 -17.90 9.55
CA ARG A 218 -13.36 -18.70 10.56
C ARG A 218 -12.85 -20.14 10.57
N ASP A 219 -12.81 -20.77 9.39
CA ASP A 219 -12.54 -22.19 9.24
C ASP A 219 -11.06 -22.52 9.51
N ASP A 220 -10.12 -21.79 8.90
CA ASP A 220 -8.68 -22.03 9.06
C ASP A 220 -8.12 -21.37 10.33
N GLY A 221 -8.75 -20.29 10.78
CA GLY A 221 -8.31 -19.54 11.96
C GLY A 221 -6.85 -19.09 11.84
N LEU A 222 -6.09 -19.36 12.91
CA LEU A 222 -4.66 -19.07 12.97
C LEU A 222 -3.79 -20.04 12.14
N GLN A 223 -4.37 -21.09 11.56
CA GLN A 223 -3.70 -22.00 10.63
C GLN A 223 -3.86 -21.58 9.16
N LEU A 224 -4.48 -20.42 8.90
CA LEU A 224 -4.55 -19.84 7.56
C LEU A 224 -3.14 -19.73 6.96
N SER A 225 -2.95 -20.24 5.74
CA SER A 225 -1.70 -20.17 4.98
C SER A 225 -1.95 -19.71 3.55
N TYR A 226 -0.89 -19.28 2.86
CA TYR A 226 -0.92 -19.12 1.41
C TYR A 226 -1.25 -20.44 0.72
N ARG A 227 -2.21 -20.42 -0.23
CA ARG A 227 -2.62 -21.60 -1.03
C ARG A 227 -2.47 -21.33 -2.53
N SER A 228 -1.65 -22.15 -3.20
CA SER A 228 -1.53 -22.09 -4.66
C SER A 228 -2.65 -22.88 -5.34
N GLY A 229 -3.49 -22.19 -6.13
CA GLY A 229 -4.60 -22.77 -6.90
C GLY A 229 -5.97 -22.44 -6.29
N SER A 230 -6.83 -21.78 -7.05
CA SER A 230 -8.22 -21.47 -6.66
C SER A 230 -9.08 -22.73 -6.59
N ASN A 231 -9.99 -22.84 -5.61
CA ASN A 231 -11.07 -23.84 -5.58
C ASN A 231 -10.65 -25.31 -5.65
N ASN A 232 -9.53 -25.73 -5.05
CA ASN A 232 -9.21 -27.15 -4.94
C ASN A 232 -9.40 -27.71 -3.51
N PRO A 233 -10.56 -28.34 -3.20
CA PRO A 233 -10.75 -29.06 -1.94
C PRO A 233 -9.81 -30.29 -1.78
N GLN A 234 -9.08 -30.69 -2.84
CA GLN A 234 -8.05 -31.74 -2.79
C GLN A 234 -6.60 -31.22 -2.62
N GLY A 235 -6.40 -29.95 -2.24
CA GLY A 235 -5.09 -29.45 -1.81
C GLY A 235 -4.26 -28.84 -2.95
N GLY A 236 -4.24 -27.51 -3.00
CA GLY A 236 -3.16 -26.78 -3.65
C GLY A 236 -1.83 -27.02 -2.93
N PHE A 237 -0.70 -26.82 -3.63
CA PHE A 237 0.62 -26.80 -2.99
C PHE A 237 0.65 -25.65 -1.96
N GLY A 238 0.50 -25.98 -0.66
CA GLY A 238 0.43 -25.00 0.42
C GLY A 238 -0.24 -25.48 1.72
N GLY A 239 -0.28 -26.79 1.99
CA GLY A 239 -0.76 -27.32 3.27
C GLY A 239 0.05 -26.75 4.44
N GLY A 240 -0.64 -26.08 5.37
CA GLY A 240 -0.05 -25.46 6.56
C GLY A 240 0.53 -26.49 7.53
N GLY A 241 1.57 -26.09 8.27
CA GLY A 241 2.15 -26.88 9.36
C GLY A 241 3.62 -27.26 9.24
N GLY A 242 4.43 -26.51 8.49
CA GLY A 242 5.89 -26.68 8.53
C GLY A 242 6.49 -25.99 9.76
N ASN A 243 7.26 -26.72 10.56
CA ASN A 243 7.96 -26.18 11.74
C ASN A 243 8.80 -24.95 11.36
N PHE A 244 8.66 -23.87 12.13
CA PHE A 244 9.53 -22.69 12.04
C PHE A 244 10.98 -23.14 12.29
N GLY A 245 11.88 -22.90 11.34
CA GLY A 245 13.32 -23.10 11.55
C GLY A 245 13.91 -24.49 11.26
N GLY A 246 13.23 -25.40 10.55
CA GLY A 246 13.82 -26.69 10.21
C GLY A 246 13.23 -27.36 8.98
N GLY A 247 13.79 -27.10 7.79
CA GLY A 247 13.76 -28.01 6.63
C GLY A 247 12.39 -28.44 6.03
N GLY A 248 11.25 -27.92 6.48
CA GLY A 248 9.93 -28.31 5.98
C GLY A 248 9.47 -27.46 4.79
N PHE A 249 8.99 -28.11 3.72
CA PHE A 249 8.51 -27.51 2.46
C PHE A 249 7.21 -26.65 2.57
N GLY A 250 6.80 -26.22 3.76
CA GLY A 250 5.54 -25.48 4.02
C GLY A 250 5.66 -23.96 3.95
N PHE A 251 4.55 -23.27 3.70
CA PHE A 251 4.43 -21.82 3.92
C PHE A 251 4.11 -21.54 5.40
N PRO A 252 4.52 -20.38 5.97
CA PRO A 252 4.09 -20.01 7.31
C PRO A 252 2.55 -19.87 7.35
N VAL A 253 1.99 -20.06 8.54
CA VAL A 253 0.59 -19.77 8.81
C VAL A 253 0.44 -18.42 9.53
N LEU A 254 -0.78 -17.90 9.62
CA LEU A 254 -1.08 -16.61 10.25
C LEU A 254 -0.51 -16.49 11.68
N LYS A 255 -0.59 -17.54 12.52
CA LYS A 255 0.05 -17.48 13.86
C LYS A 255 1.54 -17.20 13.79
N ASP A 256 2.24 -17.80 12.82
CA ASP A 256 3.68 -17.70 12.73
C ASP A 256 4.11 -16.27 12.40
N LEU A 257 3.33 -15.59 11.56
CA LEU A 257 3.53 -14.16 11.28
C LEU A 257 3.18 -13.28 12.47
N ILE A 258 2.13 -13.62 13.23
CA ILE A 258 1.74 -12.84 14.41
C ILE A 258 2.81 -12.92 15.50
N THR A 259 3.41 -14.10 15.68
CA THR A 259 4.42 -14.36 16.72
C THR A 259 5.86 -14.24 16.22
N ALA A 260 6.07 -13.77 14.99
CA ALA A 260 7.41 -13.60 14.42
C ALA A 260 8.21 -12.52 15.18
N THR A 261 9.52 -12.74 15.26
CA THR A 261 10.47 -11.78 15.81
C THR A 261 11.34 -11.16 14.72
N ASP A 262 11.84 -9.95 14.98
CA ASP A 262 12.92 -9.34 14.20
C ASP A 262 14.29 -10.00 14.50
N LEU A 263 15.36 -9.44 13.93
CA LEU A 263 16.73 -9.94 14.09
C LEU A 263 17.27 -9.84 15.52
N ASN A 264 16.62 -9.02 16.36
CA ASN A 264 16.97 -8.82 17.76
C ASN A 264 16.06 -9.63 18.71
N GLY A 265 15.24 -10.54 18.18
CA GLY A 265 14.35 -11.39 18.97
C GLY A 265 13.11 -10.65 19.50
N LYS A 266 12.81 -9.45 19.00
CA LYS A 266 11.63 -8.68 19.43
C LYS A 266 10.43 -8.96 18.54
N LEU A 267 9.26 -9.15 19.15
CA LEU A 267 7.99 -9.32 18.43
C LEU A 267 7.66 -8.06 17.60
N GLY A 268 7.42 -8.25 16.30
CA GLY A 268 7.32 -7.15 15.35
C GLY A 268 5.95 -6.93 14.72
N ASN A 269 5.01 -7.88 14.81
CA ASN A 269 3.69 -7.77 14.18
C ASN A 269 2.87 -6.57 14.72
N PHE A 270 1.92 -6.04 13.94
CA PHE A 270 1.02 -4.98 14.43
C PHE A 270 0.17 -5.39 15.66
N LEU A 271 -0.04 -6.69 15.87
CA LEU A 271 -0.69 -7.23 17.07
C LEU A 271 0.27 -7.42 18.26
N ALA A 272 1.57 -7.24 18.08
CA ALA A 272 2.57 -7.48 19.10
C ALA A 272 2.46 -6.53 20.30
N SER A 273 2.00 -5.29 20.07
CA SER A 273 1.77 -4.29 21.12
C SER A 273 0.42 -3.60 20.95
N ASN A 274 -0.14 -3.08 22.04
CA ASN A 274 -1.38 -2.29 21.97
C ASN A 274 -1.17 -0.97 21.21
N GLU A 275 0.00 -0.35 21.35
CA GLU A 275 0.35 0.90 20.64
C GLU A 275 0.36 0.71 19.12
N ASP A 276 0.97 -0.37 18.63
CA ASP A 276 1.01 -0.68 17.21
C ASP A 276 -0.37 -0.93 16.63
N TRP A 277 -1.18 -1.72 17.34
CA TRP A 277 -2.54 -2.02 16.94
C TRP A 277 -3.43 -0.78 16.94
N GLU A 278 -3.37 0.05 17.99
CA GLU A 278 -4.20 1.24 18.14
C GLU A 278 -3.83 2.31 17.09
N PHE A 279 -2.55 2.41 16.71
CA PHE A 279 -2.15 3.27 15.58
C PHE A 279 -2.80 2.84 14.26
N VAL A 280 -2.75 1.55 13.91
CA VAL A 280 -3.37 1.03 12.68
C VAL A 280 -4.88 1.23 12.72
N ARG A 281 -5.51 0.93 13.86
CA ARG A 281 -6.94 1.18 14.09
C ARG A 281 -7.31 2.65 13.91
N ASN A 282 -6.49 3.56 14.43
CA ASN A 282 -6.72 4.99 14.30
C ASN A 282 -6.63 5.48 12.85
N LEU A 283 -5.69 4.95 12.06
CA LEU A 283 -5.68 5.21 10.62
C LEU A 283 -6.93 4.67 9.92
N HIS A 284 -7.42 3.47 10.28
CA HIS A 284 -8.69 2.97 9.76
C HIS A 284 -9.88 3.85 10.15
N ARG A 285 -9.95 4.32 11.40
CA ARG A 285 -11.04 5.20 11.90
C ARG A 285 -11.03 6.57 11.23
N LYS A 286 -9.84 7.12 10.98
CA LYS A 286 -9.65 8.35 10.20
C LYS A 286 -9.85 8.15 8.69
N ASN A 287 -10.14 6.93 8.26
CA ASN A 287 -10.25 6.54 6.85
C ASN A 287 -9.00 6.85 6.01
N MET A 288 -7.82 6.79 6.63
CA MET A 288 -6.51 7.12 6.04
C MET A 288 -5.75 5.88 5.52
N ILE A 289 -6.41 4.72 5.48
CA ILE A 289 -5.93 3.54 4.74
C ILE A 289 -6.89 3.35 3.57
N VAL A 290 -6.47 3.79 2.37
CA VAL A 290 -7.26 3.77 1.14
C VAL A 290 -6.98 2.48 0.38
N LEU A 291 -8.03 1.80 -0.06
CA LEU A 291 -7.94 0.51 -0.74
C LEU A 291 -8.15 0.72 -2.23
N VAL A 292 -7.27 0.18 -3.08
CA VAL A 292 -7.28 0.48 -4.52
C VAL A 292 -7.11 -0.80 -5.34
N VAL A 293 -8.04 -1.11 -6.23
CA VAL A 293 -7.81 -2.15 -7.24
C VAL A 293 -6.84 -1.58 -8.28
N GLY A 294 -5.68 -2.20 -8.47
CA GLY A 294 -4.67 -1.68 -9.39
C GLY A 294 -3.58 -2.67 -9.77
N ASN A 295 -3.18 -2.59 -11.04
CA ASN A 295 -1.98 -3.22 -11.55
C ASN A 295 -0.81 -2.23 -11.43
N PHE A 296 0.35 -2.71 -10.97
CA PHE A 296 1.57 -1.90 -10.85
C PHE A 296 1.95 -1.22 -12.18
N GLY A 297 1.92 -1.99 -13.27
CA GLY A 297 2.14 -1.50 -14.63
C GLY A 297 0.87 -1.00 -15.32
N GLY A 298 -0.27 -0.93 -14.62
CA GLY A 298 -1.54 -0.48 -15.15
C GLY A 298 -1.57 1.01 -15.48
N PRO A 299 -2.51 1.47 -16.31
CA PRO A 299 -2.49 2.83 -16.84
C PRO A 299 -2.90 3.91 -15.82
N LYS A 300 -3.58 3.54 -14.72
CA LYS A 300 -4.28 4.52 -13.87
C LYS A 300 -3.88 4.45 -12.40
N ALA A 301 -4.05 3.32 -11.72
CA ALA A 301 -4.14 3.29 -10.25
C ALA A 301 -2.93 3.94 -9.54
N LEU A 302 -1.71 3.48 -9.86
CA LEU A 302 -0.50 4.00 -9.22
C LEU A 302 -0.22 5.48 -9.60
N ALA A 303 -0.50 5.86 -10.84
CA ALA A 303 -0.37 7.25 -11.29
C ALA A 303 -1.36 8.18 -10.57
N ALA A 304 -2.62 7.75 -10.43
CA ALA A 304 -3.66 8.50 -9.74
C ALA A 304 -3.37 8.64 -8.23
N ILE A 305 -2.79 7.61 -7.60
CA ILE A 305 -2.26 7.71 -6.23
C ILE A 305 -1.18 8.82 -6.19
N GLY A 306 -0.23 8.82 -7.12
CA GLY A 306 0.81 9.85 -7.22
C GLY A 306 0.25 11.27 -7.31
N GLU A 307 -0.76 11.48 -8.17
CA GLU A 307 -1.42 12.78 -8.30
C GLU A 307 -2.19 13.19 -7.04
N TYR A 308 -2.88 12.26 -6.39
CA TYR A 308 -3.53 12.52 -5.10
C TYR A 308 -2.50 12.93 -4.04
N LEU A 309 -1.36 12.23 -3.95
CA LEU A 309 -0.32 12.53 -2.98
C LEU A 309 0.28 13.92 -3.22
N LYS A 310 0.61 14.28 -4.47
CA LYS A 310 1.11 15.62 -4.83
C LYS A 310 0.11 16.72 -4.47
N LYS A 311 -1.16 16.55 -4.86
CA LYS A 311 -2.22 17.52 -4.59
C LYS A 311 -2.39 17.81 -3.10
N ASN A 312 -2.11 16.81 -2.25
CA ASN A 312 -2.28 16.89 -0.80
C ASN A 312 -0.95 16.98 -0.04
N ASN A 313 0.16 17.30 -0.72
CA ASN A 313 1.48 17.52 -0.13
C ASN A 313 2.00 16.34 0.71
N PHE A 314 1.75 15.12 0.24
CA PHE A 314 2.35 13.91 0.79
C PHE A 314 3.56 13.46 -0.05
N THR A 315 4.53 12.88 0.61
CA THR A 315 5.67 12.19 -0.02
C THR A 315 5.62 10.72 0.33
N VAL A 316 5.90 9.84 -0.64
CA VAL A 316 6.01 8.40 -0.38
C VAL A 316 7.24 8.14 0.50
N THR A 317 7.03 7.53 1.65
CA THR A 317 8.11 7.08 2.53
C THR A 317 8.50 5.65 2.20
N ALA A 318 7.52 4.77 2.01
CA ALA A 318 7.76 3.40 1.61
C ALA A 318 6.73 2.87 0.62
N TYR A 319 7.18 2.00 -0.28
CA TYR A 319 6.36 1.21 -1.18
C TYR A 319 6.72 -0.28 -1.05
N TYR A 320 5.84 -1.05 -0.42
CA TYR A 320 5.95 -2.50 -0.32
C TYR A 320 5.45 -3.22 -1.58
N THR A 321 6.32 -3.96 -2.26
CA THR A 321 6.05 -4.61 -3.55
C THR A 321 5.88 -6.13 -3.45
N SER A 322 6.12 -6.73 -2.27
CA SER A 322 6.27 -8.18 -2.12
C SER A 322 7.18 -8.73 -3.22
N ASN A 323 6.79 -9.80 -3.93
CA ASN A 323 7.48 -10.32 -5.10
C ASN A 323 6.75 -10.02 -6.41
N VAL A 324 5.85 -9.02 -6.46
CA VAL A 324 5.05 -8.69 -7.65
C VAL A 324 5.94 -8.35 -8.85
N GLU A 325 7.08 -7.72 -8.58
CA GLU A 325 8.05 -7.27 -9.57
C GLU A 325 8.48 -8.41 -10.52
N GLN A 326 8.52 -9.66 -10.05
CA GLN A 326 8.89 -10.80 -10.90
C GLN A 326 7.95 -11.01 -12.09
N TYR A 327 6.65 -10.68 -11.94
CA TYR A 327 5.65 -10.85 -12.99
C TYR A 327 5.66 -9.68 -13.98
N LEU A 328 6.23 -8.54 -13.59
CA LEU A 328 6.33 -7.38 -14.47
C LEU A 328 7.39 -7.56 -15.56
N PHE A 329 8.34 -8.48 -15.36
CA PHE A 329 9.33 -8.90 -16.35
C PHE A 329 8.81 -9.96 -17.33
N ASP A 330 7.59 -10.46 -17.15
CA ASP A 330 6.94 -11.29 -18.18
C ASP A 330 6.66 -10.43 -19.44
N ASN A 331 6.39 -11.08 -20.58
CA ASN A 331 6.11 -10.42 -21.88
C ASN A 331 7.14 -9.33 -22.23
N GLU A 332 8.42 -9.69 -22.25
CA GLU A 332 9.54 -8.80 -22.62
C GLU A 332 9.70 -7.55 -21.74
N GLY A 333 9.06 -7.48 -20.56
CA GLY A 333 9.24 -6.39 -19.60
C GLY A 333 8.47 -5.10 -19.94
N GLU A 334 7.44 -5.18 -20.78
CA GLU A 334 6.57 -4.04 -21.09
C GLU A 334 5.91 -3.48 -19.80
N LEU A 335 5.37 -4.36 -18.96
CA LEU A 335 4.76 -3.99 -17.69
C LEU A 335 5.77 -3.44 -16.68
N PHE A 336 7.02 -3.93 -16.70
CA PHE A 336 8.09 -3.39 -15.86
C PHE A 336 8.41 -1.94 -16.25
N SER A 337 8.50 -1.65 -17.55
CA SER A 337 8.71 -0.29 -18.06
C SER A 337 7.54 0.63 -17.72
N ALA A 338 6.30 0.17 -17.88
CA ALA A 338 5.11 0.90 -17.49
C ALA A 338 5.09 1.20 -15.98
N TRP A 339 5.45 0.22 -15.15
CA TRP A 339 5.54 0.38 -13.71
C TRP A 339 6.61 1.39 -13.30
N ALA A 340 7.83 1.32 -13.86
CA ALA A 340 8.87 2.31 -13.59
C ALA A 340 8.43 3.74 -13.93
N ASN A 341 7.71 3.90 -15.05
CA ASN A 341 7.12 5.17 -15.44
C ASN A 341 6.00 5.64 -14.48
N ASN A 342 5.23 4.72 -13.90
CA ASN A 342 4.27 5.06 -12.85
C ASN A 342 4.95 5.43 -11.52
N VAL A 343 6.03 4.73 -11.14
CA VAL A 343 6.85 5.07 -9.96
C VAL A 343 7.40 6.48 -10.08
N ARG A 344 7.85 6.90 -11.27
CA ARG A 344 8.33 8.26 -11.56
C ARG A 344 7.29 9.35 -11.27
N LYS A 345 6.00 9.02 -11.34
CA LYS A 345 4.90 9.96 -11.06
C LYS A 345 4.64 10.14 -9.57
N LEU A 346 5.21 9.32 -8.70
CA LEU A 346 5.05 9.45 -7.25
C LEU A 346 5.87 10.65 -6.71
N PRO A 347 5.41 11.35 -5.66
CA PRO A 347 6.23 12.34 -4.97
C PRO A 347 7.28 11.65 -4.09
N LEU A 348 8.54 11.67 -4.52
CA LEU A 348 9.66 10.96 -3.90
C LEU A 348 10.71 11.90 -3.29
N THR A 349 11.39 11.42 -2.25
CA THR A 349 12.62 12.01 -1.69
C THR A 349 13.76 10.99 -1.77
N ASP A 350 14.96 11.38 -1.36
CA ASP A 350 16.11 10.47 -1.28
C ASP A 350 15.93 9.40 -0.17
N LYS A 351 14.92 9.57 0.69
CA LYS A 351 14.52 8.61 1.74
C LYS A 351 13.36 7.71 1.34
N SER A 352 12.80 7.85 0.13
CA SER A 352 11.71 6.99 -0.34
C SER A 352 12.24 5.60 -0.65
N LEU A 353 11.68 4.57 -0.01
CA LEU A 353 12.18 3.19 -0.09
C LEU A 353 11.17 2.24 -0.73
N PHE A 354 11.65 1.35 -1.59
CA PHE A 354 10.97 0.09 -1.83
C PHE A 354 11.22 -0.88 -0.67
N ILE A 355 10.23 -1.71 -0.38
CA ILE A 355 10.34 -2.91 0.46
C ILE A 355 9.91 -4.10 -0.41
N ARG A 356 10.83 -5.01 -0.74
CA ARG A 356 10.57 -6.12 -1.67
C ARG A 356 10.96 -7.48 -1.08
N SER A 357 10.38 -8.54 -1.64
CA SER A 357 10.65 -9.93 -1.29
C SER A 357 11.30 -10.65 -2.46
N ALA A 358 12.62 -10.83 -2.40
CA ALA A 358 13.37 -11.61 -3.37
C ALA A 358 13.21 -13.11 -3.05
N SER A 359 12.30 -13.76 -3.77
CA SER A 359 11.85 -15.15 -3.51
C SER A 359 11.98 -16.08 -4.72
N GLY A 360 12.04 -17.39 -4.43
CA GLY A 360 11.53 -18.47 -5.29
C GLY A 360 12.37 -18.94 -6.48
N ARG A 361 13.09 -18.07 -7.19
CA ARG A 361 13.76 -18.44 -8.46
C ARG A 361 15.27 -18.64 -8.37
N PHE A 362 15.90 -18.14 -7.31
CA PHE A 362 17.35 -18.21 -7.09
C PHE A 362 17.68 -17.96 -5.62
N ALA A 363 18.89 -18.33 -5.21
CA ALA A 363 19.43 -17.94 -3.91
C ALA A 363 19.88 -16.48 -3.97
N HIS A 364 19.37 -15.65 -3.05
CA HIS A 364 19.79 -14.26 -2.93
C HIS A 364 20.94 -14.12 -1.91
N PRO A 365 22.00 -13.33 -2.16
CA PRO A 365 23.14 -13.16 -1.23
C PRO A 365 22.76 -12.59 0.15
N ALA A 366 21.66 -11.84 0.23
CA ALA A 366 21.11 -11.29 1.47
C ALA A 366 20.06 -12.21 2.14
N ARG A 367 19.81 -13.41 1.61
CA ARG A 367 18.87 -14.34 2.23
C ARG A 367 19.49 -14.91 3.51
N LEU A 368 18.83 -14.69 4.64
CA LEU A 368 19.23 -15.21 5.94
C LEU A 368 18.86 -16.70 6.11
N PRO A 369 19.60 -17.46 6.94
CA PRO A 369 19.25 -18.84 7.28
C PRO A 369 17.82 -18.97 7.81
N GLY A 370 17.12 -20.05 7.48
CA GLY A 370 15.74 -20.29 7.91
C GLY A 370 14.66 -19.53 7.12
N HIS A 371 15.05 -18.62 6.23
CA HIS A 371 14.11 -17.86 5.41
C HIS A 371 14.04 -18.35 3.95
N ARG A 372 12.82 -18.35 3.39
CA ARG A 372 12.57 -18.75 1.99
C ARG A 372 12.89 -17.64 0.99
N ALA A 373 12.86 -16.39 1.45
CA ALA A 373 13.09 -15.19 0.66
C ALA A 373 14.00 -14.23 1.42
N ALA A 374 14.63 -13.30 0.71
CA ALA A 374 15.27 -12.14 1.33
C ALA A 374 14.33 -10.94 1.24
N THR A 375 14.05 -10.28 2.36
CA THR A 375 13.40 -8.97 2.34
C THR A 375 14.46 -7.90 2.13
N LEU A 376 14.26 -7.03 1.14
CA LEU A 376 15.25 -6.05 0.70
C LEU A 376 14.62 -4.66 0.68
N LEU A 377 15.46 -3.65 0.90
CA LEU A 377 15.13 -2.26 0.68
C LEU A 377 15.83 -1.74 -0.58
N GLN A 378 15.31 -0.69 -1.20
CA GLN A 378 16.01 0.04 -2.26
C GLN A 378 15.53 1.50 -2.30
N GLN A 379 16.42 2.47 -2.44
CA GLN A 379 16.00 3.86 -2.64
C GLN A 379 15.30 4.01 -4.01
N MET A 380 14.07 4.54 -4.01
CA MET A 380 13.25 4.62 -5.22
C MET A 380 13.86 5.52 -6.31
N LYS A 381 14.61 6.56 -5.92
CA LYS A 381 15.35 7.40 -6.87
C LYS A 381 16.56 6.68 -7.50
N VAL A 382 17.23 5.81 -6.75
CA VAL A 382 18.30 4.96 -7.28
C VAL A 382 17.71 3.95 -8.27
N PHE A 383 16.57 3.34 -7.94
CA PHE A 383 15.82 2.50 -8.87
C PHE A 383 15.51 3.21 -10.20
N LEU A 384 14.99 4.45 -10.15
CA LEU A 384 14.68 5.20 -11.37
C LEU A 384 15.94 5.54 -12.19
N LYS A 385 17.05 5.87 -11.52
CA LYS A 385 18.34 6.11 -12.17
C LYS A 385 18.83 4.85 -12.89
N ASP A 386 18.86 3.72 -12.20
CA ASP A 386 19.28 2.43 -12.76
C ASP A 386 18.38 1.98 -13.91
N PHE A 387 17.07 2.25 -13.83
CA PHE A 387 16.13 2.01 -14.92
C PHE A 387 16.47 2.86 -16.15
N ASP A 388 16.73 4.16 -15.97
CA ASP A 388 17.10 5.08 -17.07
C ASP A 388 18.44 4.71 -17.72
N GLU A 389 19.37 4.16 -16.93
CA GLU A 389 20.66 3.64 -17.39
C GLU A 389 20.55 2.22 -18.00
N GLY A 390 19.35 1.62 -18.00
CA GLY A 390 19.08 0.32 -18.59
C GLY A 390 19.73 -0.85 -17.86
N VAL A 391 20.02 -0.69 -16.56
CA VAL A 391 20.70 -1.68 -15.71
C VAL A 391 19.87 -2.95 -15.54
N TYR A 392 18.56 -2.83 -15.41
CA TYR A 392 17.67 -3.95 -15.14
C TYR A 392 17.26 -4.68 -16.43
N LYS A 393 17.96 -5.75 -16.79
CA LYS A 393 17.59 -6.64 -17.92
C LYS A 393 16.68 -7.78 -17.50
N SER A 394 16.63 -8.08 -16.21
CA SER A 394 15.85 -9.15 -15.63
C SER A 394 15.43 -8.83 -14.20
N HIS A 395 14.49 -9.61 -13.67
CA HIS A 395 14.14 -9.56 -12.25
C HIS A 395 15.34 -9.86 -11.33
N PHE A 396 16.28 -10.70 -11.77
CA PHE A 396 17.50 -10.97 -11.01
C PHE A 396 18.34 -9.69 -10.84
N ASP A 397 18.54 -8.94 -11.92
CA ASP A 397 19.29 -7.68 -11.88
C ASP A 397 18.61 -6.68 -10.95
N LEU A 398 17.27 -6.57 -11.01
CA LEU A 398 16.50 -5.68 -10.14
C LEU A 398 16.72 -5.95 -8.66
N VAL A 399 16.71 -7.23 -8.25
CA VAL A 399 16.81 -7.56 -6.82
C VAL A 399 18.25 -7.67 -6.33
N THR A 400 19.24 -7.80 -7.21
CA THR A 400 20.66 -7.92 -6.84
C THR A 400 21.47 -6.64 -7.03
N THR A 401 20.93 -5.63 -7.70
CA THR A 401 21.61 -4.35 -7.93
C THR A 401 21.13 -3.27 -6.98
N HIS A 402 22.08 -2.57 -6.34
CA HIS A 402 21.84 -1.45 -5.42
C HIS A 402 20.74 -1.68 -4.36
N TYR A 403 20.51 -2.94 -3.99
CA TYR A 403 19.64 -3.27 -2.86
C TYR A 403 20.34 -2.93 -1.55
N ILE A 404 19.54 -2.64 -0.54
CA ILE A 404 19.96 -2.50 0.84
C ILE A 404 19.42 -3.73 1.58
N GLY A 405 20.34 -4.62 1.96
CA GLY A 405 20.03 -5.77 2.79
C GLY A 405 19.96 -5.40 4.27
N THR A 406 19.62 -6.37 5.10
CA THR A 406 19.84 -6.27 6.54
C THR A 406 21.33 -6.42 6.82
N ASP A 407 21.78 -5.87 7.94
CA ASP A 407 23.12 -6.23 8.43
C ASP A 407 23.09 -7.72 8.75
N LYS A 408 24.12 -8.44 8.32
CA LYS A 408 24.26 -9.85 8.69
C LYS A 408 24.60 -9.87 10.20
N PRO A 409 23.90 -10.67 11.02
CA PRO A 409 24.22 -10.79 12.44
C PRO A 409 25.65 -11.29 12.66
#